data_AF-C6Q204-F1
#
_entry.id   AF-C6Q204-F1
#
_cell.length_a   1.000
_cell.length_b   1.000
_cell.length_c   1.000
_cell.angle_alpha   90.00
_cell.angle_beta   90.00
_cell.angle_gamma   90.00
#
_symmetry.space_group_name_H-M   'P 1'
#
loop_
_entity.id
_entity.type
_entity.pdbx_description
1 polymer ?
#
loop_
_entity_poly.entity_id
_entity_poly.type
_entity_poly.pdbx_seq_one_letter_code
_entity_poly.pdbx_strand_id
1 'polypeptide(L)'
;MCSNRYKVKGEKGFQNKHIDDRVLYQTFINTFNVIIENKDYFMEKWKDGLKNEDVLVRYKSNQFIKIIEKAEAIKKFDVNLFLKLIEKLTVFEGEKIIVSLLDGTEIEVVIE
;
A
#
# COMPACT_ATOMS: atom_id res chain seq x y z
N MET A 1 27.14 -32.20 -17.25
CA MET A 1 27.54 -31.03 -18.06
C MET A 1 26.46 -29.97 -17.95
N CYS A 2 26.65 -29.00 -17.06
CA CYS A 2 25.84 -27.78 -16.97
C CYS A 2 26.64 -26.64 -17.60
N SER A 3 26.33 -26.26 -18.84
CA SER A 3 26.98 -25.12 -19.48
C SER A 3 26.21 -24.69 -20.72
N ASN A 4 25.01 -24.17 -20.52
CA ASN A 4 24.41 -23.25 -21.50
C ASN A 4 23.27 -22.47 -20.85
N ARG A 5 23.56 -21.22 -20.44
CA ARG A 5 22.61 -20.09 -20.39
C ARG A 5 23.29 -18.81 -19.86
N TYR A 6 24.30 -18.31 -20.58
CA TYR A 6 24.64 -16.88 -20.60
C TYR A 6 25.17 -16.57 -22.00
N LYS A 7 24.27 -16.23 -22.92
CA LYS A 7 24.60 -15.87 -24.30
C LYS A 7 24.21 -14.45 -24.68
N VAL A 8 23.96 -13.58 -23.71
CA VAL A 8 23.89 -12.13 -23.97
C VAL A 8 24.76 -11.42 -22.95
N LYS A 9 25.91 -10.97 -23.44
CA LYS A 9 26.88 -10.13 -22.75
C LYS A 9 26.64 -8.72 -23.29
N GLY A 10 26.15 -7.79 -22.47
CA GLY A 10 26.15 -6.37 -22.85
C GLY A 10 24.92 -5.53 -22.52
N GLU A 11 23.84 -6.07 -21.95
CA GLU A 11 22.82 -5.21 -21.36
C GLU A 11 23.07 -5.06 -19.87
N LYS A 12 23.18 -3.81 -19.41
CA LYS A 12 23.28 -3.43 -18.00
C LYS A 12 21.91 -3.65 -17.35
N GLY A 13 21.45 -4.90 -17.34
CA GLY A 13 20.11 -5.33 -16.94
C GLY A 13 19.97 -5.44 -15.44
N PHE A 14 20.30 -4.37 -14.71
CA PHE A 14 19.70 -3.98 -13.43
C PHE A 14 20.47 -2.74 -12.97
N GLN A 15 19.88 -1.55 -13.13
CA GLN A 15 20.15 -0.53 -12.13
C GLN A 15 19.44 -1.05 -10.89
N ASN A 16 20.20 -1.56 -9.93
CA ASN A 16 19.68 -1.88 -8.60
C ASN A 16 19.30 -0.53 -7.96
N LYS A 17 18.10 -0.03 -8.30
CA LYS A 17 17.54 1.21 -7.78
C LYS A 17 17.16 0.90 -6.33
N HIS A 18 18.09 1.13 -5.41
CA HIS A 18 17.79 1.13 -3.99
C HIS A 18 16.74 2.22 -3.77
N ILE A 19 15.51 1.83 -3.47
CA ILE A 19 14.47 2.78 -3.07
C ILE A 19 14.84 3.27 -1.68
N ASP A 20 14.79 4.58 -1.48
CA ASP A 20 15.05 5.17 -0.17
C ASP A 20 13.87 4.84 0.76
N ASP A 21 14.14 4.24 1.92
CA ASP A 21 13.12 3.93 2.92
C ASP A 21 12.28 5.17 3.30
N ARG A 22 12.88 6.37 3.22
CA ARG A 22 12.17 7.65 3.42
C ARG A 22 11.01 7.83 2.45
N VAL A 23 11.17 7.42 1.19
CA VAL A 23 10.12 7.48 0.17
C VAL A 23 8.97 6.55 0.54
N LEU A 24 9.27 5.33 1.00
CA LEU A 24 8.23 4.37 1.42
C LEU A 24 7.46 4.86 2.66
N TYR A 25 8.17 5.42 3.64
CA TYR A 25 7.52 5.99 4.83
C TYR A 25 6.66 7.20 4.49
N GLN A 26 7.15 8.10 3.65
CA GLN A 26 6.38 9.26 3.22
C GLN A 26 5.16 8.84 2.38
N THR A 27 5.31 7.83 1.53
CA THR A 27 4.22 7.26 0.74
C THR A 27 3.11 6.75 1.65
N PHE A 28 3.46 5.99 2.69
CA PHE A 28 2.46 5.53 3.66
C PHE A 28 1.74 6.68 4.37
N ILE A 29 2.48 7.68 4.85
CA ILE A 29 1.89 8.85 5.52
C ILE A 29 0.90 9.55 4.58
N ASN A 30 1.28 9.76 3.32
CA ASN A 30 0.44 10.40 2.32
C ASN A 30 -0.81 9.55 2.04
N THR A 31 -0.66 8.24 1.80
CA THR A 31 -1.79 7.34 1.55
C THR A 31 -2.77 7.33 2.74
N PHE A 32 -2.25 7.24 3.97
CA PHE A 32 -3.11 7.25 5.15
C PHE A 32 -3.87 8.57 5.27
N ASN A 33 -3.19 9.70 5.03
CA ASN A 33 -3.85 11.01 5.08
C ASN A 33 -4.91 11.17 3.98
N VAL A 34 -4.69 10.65 2.78
CA VAL A 34 -5.72 10.58 1.73
C VAL A 34 -6.93 9.76 2.18
N ILE A 35 -6.73 8.66 2.91
CA ILE A 35 -7.84 7.88 3.48
C ILE A 35 -8.62 8.71 4.49
N ILE A 36 -7.95 9.48 5.36
CA ILE A 36 -8.60 10.34 6.35
C ILE A 36 -9.31 11.54 5.70
N GLU A 37 -8.72 12.15 4.67
CA GLU A 37 -9.34 13.24 3.91
C GLU A 37 -10.60 12.78 3.16
N ASN A 38 -10.60 11.54 2.68
CA ASN A 38 -11.73 10.91 1.98
C ASN A 38 -12.47 9.91 2.87
N LYS A 39 -12.49 10.15 4.19
CA LYS A 39 -12.98 9.20 5.20
C LYS A 39 -14.38 8.68 4.93
N ASP A 40 -15.30 9.53 4.48
CA ASP A 40 -16.69 9.12 4.23
C ASP A 40 -16.78 8.06 3.13
N TYR A 41 -16.02 8.22 2.05
CA TYR A 41 -15.95 7.23 0.96
C TYR A 41 -15.44 5.86 1.46
N PHE A 42 -14.34 5.85 2.21
CA PHE A 42 -13.77 4.61 2.75
C PHE A 42 -14.68 3.98 3.81
N MET A 43 -15.31 4.79 4.66
CA MET A 43 -16.29 4.32 5.65
C MET A 43 -17.50 3.67 4.99
N GLU A 44 -18.04 4.25 3.92
CA GLU A 44 -19.16 3.68 3.16
C GLU A 44 -18.75 2.33 2.54
N LYS A 45 -17.62 2.32 1.82
CA LYS A 45 -17.06 1.09 1.23
C LYS A 45 -16.92 -0.04 2.25
N TRP A 46 -16.31 0.23 3.40
CA TRP A 46 -16.08 -0.80 4.41
C TRP A 46 -17.37 -1.19 5.15
N LYS A 47 -18.34 -0.28 5.29
CA LYS A 47 -19.68 -0.64 5.82
C LYS A 47 -20.39 -1.61 4.88
N ASP A 48 -20.25 -1.48 3.58
CA ASP A 48 -20.76 -2.47 2.62
C ASP A 48 -20.00 -3.79 2.71
N GLY A 49 -18.69 -3.74 2.95
CA GLY A 49 -17.89 -4.93 3.26
C GLY A 49 -18.40 -5.74 4.47
N LEU A 50 -19.07 -5.10 5.44
CA LEU A 50 -19.70 -5.80 6.57
C LEU A 50 -20.89 -6.68 6.16
N LYS A 51 -21.48 -6.46 4.99
CA LYS A 51 -22.60 -7.24 4.45
C LYS A 51 -22.13 -8.42 3.58
N ASN A 52 -20.84 -8.52 3.29
CA ASN A 52 -20.27 -9.57 2.45
C ASN A 52 -20.42 -10.95 3.11
N GLU A 53 -20.62 -12.03 2.34
CA GLU A 53 -20.72 -13.40 2.85
C GLU A 53 -19.38 -13.94 3.40
N ASP A 54 -18.27 -13.43 2.87
CA ASP A 54 -16.93 -13.77 3.33
C ASP A 54 -16.63 -13.18 4.72
N VAL A 55 -16.37 -14.06 5.68
CA VAL A 55 -16.03 -13.73 7.07
C VAL A 55 -14.77 -12.88 7.16
N LEU A 56 -13.76 -13.14 6.32
CA LEU A 56 -12.50 -12.41 6.31
C LEU A 56 -12.70 -10.97 5.83
N VAL A 57 -13.52 -10.78 4.79
CA VAL A 57 -13.90 -9.44 4.29
C VAL A 57 -14.62 -8.65 5.37
N ARG A 58 -15.61 -9.25 6.05
CA ARG A 58 -16.30 -8.59 7.18
C ARG A 58 -15.35 -8.23 8.32
N TYR A 59 -14.46 -9.16 8.70
CA TYR A 59 -13.50 -8.96 9.76
C TYR A 59 -12.56 -7.79 9.45
N LYS A 60 -11.98 -7.76 8.24
CA LYS A 60 -11.07 -6.69 7.81
C LYS A 60 -11.77 -5.35 7.68
N SER A 61 -12.96 -5.31 7.09
CA SER A 61 -13.78 -4.10 6.99
C SER A 61 -14.06 -3.50 8.37
N ASN A 62 -14.44 -4.33 9.34
CA ASN A 62 -14.69 -3.87 10.72
C ASN A 62 -13.40 -3.33 11.40
N GLN A 63 -12.26 -3.97 11.18
CA GLN A 63 -10.97 -3.49 11.68
C GLN A 63 -10.64 -2.11 11.10
N PHE A 64 -10.81 -1.94 9.79
CA PHE A 64 -10.49 -0.70 9.09
C PHE A 64 -11.39 0.46 9.55
N ILE A 65 -12.70 0.22 9.67
CA ILE A 65 -13.65 1.19 10.24
C ILE A 65 -13.18 1.66 11.61
N LYS A 66 -12.85 0.72 12.52
CA LYS A 66 -12.39 1.06 13.88
C LYS A 66 -11.10 1.88 13.89
N ILE A 67 -10.20 1.64 12.95
CA ILE A 67 -8.96 2.40 12.82
C ILE A 67 -9.27 3.84 12.43
N ILE A 68 -10.10 4.06 11.40
CA ILE A 68 -10.30 5.41 10.85
C ILE A 68 -11.40 6.23 11.54
N GLU A 69 -12.34 5.59 12.25
CA GLU A 69 -13.50 6.25 12.88
C GLU A 69 -13.09 7.44 13.77
N LYS A 70 -11.95 7.36 14.46
CA LYS A 70 -11.43 8.43 15.32
C LYS A 70 -9.99 8.83 14.98
N ALA A 71 -9.46 8.34 13.86
CA ALA A 71 -8.13 8.75 13.43
C ALA A 71 -8.13 10.16 12.86
N GLU A 72 -7.00 10.82 13.03
CA GLU A 72 -6.64 12.08 12.41
C GLU A 72 -5.44 11.85 11.47
N ALA A 73 -5.17 12.83 10.60
CA ALA A 73 -4.00 12.80 9.75
C ALA A 73 -2.70 12.68 10.58
N ILE A 74 -1.76 11.87 10.10
CA ILE A 74 -0.49 11.61 10.78
C ILE A 74 0.64 12.39 10.12
N LYS A 75 1.64 12.76 10.94
CA LYS A 75 2.88 13.43 10.49
C LYS A 75 4.11 12.52 10.58
N LYS A 76 3.97 11.36 11.21
CA LYS A 76 5.06 10.41 11.47
C LYS A 76 4.58 9.02 11.11
N PHE A 77 5.51 8.21 10.62
CA PHE A 77 5.25 6.80 10.32
C PHE A 77 4.90 6.04 11.60
N ASP A 78 3.82 5.26 11.54
CA ASP A 78 3.40 4.35 12.60
C ASP A 78 3.37 2.92 12.05
N VAL A 79 4.31 2.10 12.52
CA VAL A 79 4.45 0.70 12.09
C VAL A 79 3.20 -0.14 12.40
N ASN A 80 2.48 0.16 13.49
CA ASN A 80 1.28 -0.59 13.85
C ASN A 80 0.13 -0.26 12.91
N LEU A 81 -0.01 1.01 12.51
CA LEU A 81 -1.00 1.40 11.50
C LEU A 81 -0.64 0.81 10.14
N PHE A 82 0.65 0.86 9.76
CA PHE A 82 1.15 0.28 8.52
C PHE A 82 0.78 -1.21 8.41
N LEU A 83 1.14 -2.02 9.41
CA LEU A 83 0.88 -3.46 9.42
C LEU A 83 -0.62 -3.80 9.46
N LYS A 84 -1.45 -2.90 9.97
CA LYS A 84 -2.90 -3.11 10.04
C LYS A 84 -3.61 -2.79 8.74
N LEU A 85 -3.05 -1.93 7.90
CA LEU A 85 -3.72 -1.41 6.70
C LEU A 85 -3.06 -1.87 5.39
N ILE A 86 -1.73 -1.88 5.34
CA ILE A 86 -0.98 -2.08 4.10
C ILE A 86 -0.67 -3.56 3.90
N GLU A 87 -0.91 -4.04 2.69
CA GLU A 87 -0.48 -5.36 2.23
C GLU A 87 0.91 -5.27 1.60
N LYS A 88 1.08 -4.38 0.61
CA LYS A 88 2.34 -4.19 -0.11
C LYS A 88 2.41 -2.80 -0.75
N LEU A 89 3.63 -2.37 -1.04
CA LEU A 89 3.92 -1.23 -1.91
C LEU A 89 4.66 -1.77 -3.14
N THR A 90 4.13 -1.49 -4.32
CA THR A 90 4.72 -1.91 -5.60
C THR A 90 5.28 -0.68 -6.29
N VAL A 91 6.61 -0.65 -6.48
CA VAL A 91 7.31 0.51 -7.05
C VAL A 91 7.63 0.24 -8.52
N PHE A 92 7.27 1.17 -9.40
CA PHE A 92 7.53 1.11 -10.84
C PHE A 92 8.57 2.17 -11.20
N GLU A 93 9.75 1.72 -11.61
CA GLU A 93 10.91 2.47 -12.16
C GLU A 93 11.22 3.90 -11.65
N GLY A 94 10.67 4.32 -10.50
CA GLY A 94 10.86 5.64 -9.90
C GLY A 94 9.77 6.67 -10.22
N GLU A 95 8.68 6.29 -10.88
CA GLU A 95 7.62 7.24 -11.29
C GLU A 95 6.35 7.10 -10.45
N LYS A 96 6.02 5.88 -10.03
CA LYS A 96 4.79 5.60 -9.29
C LYS A 96 4.94 4.47 -8.28
N ILE A 97 4.16 4.56 -7.22
CA ILE A 97 4.00 3.53 -6.20
C ILE A 97 2.52 3.17 -6.14
N ILE A 98 2.22 1.89 -6.30
CA ILE A 98 0.89 1.35 -6.02
C ILE A 98 0.90 0.83 -4.59
N VAL A 99 0.06 1.42 -3.75
CA VAL A 99 -0.16 0.98 -2.37
C VAL A 99 -1.38 0.08 -2.35
N SER A 100 -1.17 -1.20 -2.09
CA SER A 100 -2.25 -2.18 -1.92
C SER A 100 -2.59 -2.29 -0.43
N LEU A 101 -3.85 -2.06 -0.08
CA LEU A 101 -4.38 -2.25 1.27
C LEU A 101 -4.82 -3.70 1.48
N LEU A 102 -4.88 -4.15 2.74
CA LEU A 102 -5.32 -5.51 3.09
C LEU A 102 -6.79 -5.81 2.79
N ASP A 103 -7.59 -4.82 2.39
CA ASP A 103 -8.96 -5.00 1.88
C ASP A 103 -9.00 -5.15 0.34
N GLY A 104 -7.84 -5.12 -0.32
CA GLY A 104 -7.70 -5.18 -1.78
C GLY A 104 -7.82 -3.83 -2.48
N THR A 105 -7.94 -2.71 -1.76
CA THR A 105 -7.88 -1.38 -2.41
C THR A 105 -6.48 -1.12 -2.94
N GLU A 106 -6.40 -0.61 -4.16
CA GLU A 106 -5.15 -0.09 -4.72
C GLU A 106 -5.22 1.43 -4.84
N ILE A 107 -4.20 2.11 -4.33
CA ILE A 107 -4.05 3.56 -4.38
C ILE A 107 -2.75 3.88 -5.12
N GLU A 108 -2.85 4.61 -6.23
CA GLU A 108 -1.70 5.06 -6.99
C GLU A 108 -1.16 6.38 -6.40
N VAL A 109 0.14 6.39 -6.12
CA VAL A 109 0.88 7.56 -5.63
C VAL A 109 1.99 7.87 -6.63
N VAL A 110 1.95 9.06 -7.21
CA VAL A 110 3.02 9.57 -8.08
C VAL A 110 4.14 10.11 -7.21
N ILE A 111 5.38 9.72 -7.52
CA ILE A 111 6.57 10.26 -6.83
C ILE A 111 6.98 11.54 -7.58
N GLU A 112 6.91 12.70 -6.90
CA GLU A 112 7.47 13.97 -7.40
C GLU A 112 8.98 14.08 -7.14
#